data_AF-A0A397HF39-F1
#
_entry.id   AF-A0A397HF39-F1
#
_cell.length_a   1.000
_cell.length_b   1.000
_cell.length_c   1.000
_cell.angle_alpha   90.00
_cell.angle_beta   90.00
_cell.angle_gamma   90.00
#
_symmetry.space_group_name_H-M   'P 1'
#
loop_
_entity.id
_entity.type
_entity.pdbx_description
1 polymer ?
#
loop_
_entity_poly.entity_id
_entity_poly.type
_entity_poly.pdbx_seq_one_letter_code
_entity_poly.pdbx_strand_id
1 'polypeptide(L)'
;MSARTRKQKAALAAQAEDSDVTATSNGTTRKSPRKSRSPSPDVEARENVFLFIPNLIGYARVFLTIASLYYMPLHPRTCSLLYSVSCLLDALDGYAARYCNQSTTFGAVLDMVTDRCTTACLLVFLSSAWPRWSIIFQSLISLDLASHYMHMYATLSMGGSGQSHKNVEATRSWILYQYYHSKTVLFICCALNELFFIGLYLLSFSSPILSPSLLQAQDPSAPPALASPWSAGALELARANKIDSFWPWVITGVSAPVMALKQFINVVQLVKASKWLAEGDLARRKAARNGKTL
;
A
#
# COMPACT_ATOMS: atom_id res chain seq x y z
N MET A 1 24.88 -26.94 -31.72
CA MET A 1 25.39 -26.12 -30.59
C MET A 1 24.80 -24.72 -30.68
N SER A 2 24.29 -24.22 -29.56
CA SER A 2 23.23 -23.19 -29.44
C SER A 2 23.61 -21.79 -29.92
N ALA A 3 22.73 -21.18 -30.72
CA ALA A 3 22.82 -19.79 -31.17
C ALA A 3 22.41 -18.82 -30.03
N ARG A 4 23.39 -18.19 -29.40
CA ARG A 4 23.18 -17.20 -28.34
C ARG A 4 22.65 -15.88 -28.93
N THR A 5 21.54 -15.40 -28.40
CA THR A 5 20.82 -14.19 -28.84
C THR A 5 21.57 -12.90 -28.48
N ARG A 6 21.39 -11.83 -29.26
CA ARG A 6 22.04 -10.50 -29.12
C ARG A 6 22.11 -9.93 -27.68
N LYS A 7 21.17 -10.29 -26.79
CA LYS A 7 21.17 -9.87 -25.38
C LYS A 7 22.33 -10.45 -24.56
N GLN A 8 22.81 -11.66 -24.87
CA GLN A 8 23.97 -12.26 -24.20
C GLN A 8 25.31 -11.62 -24.64
N LYS A 9 25.38 -11.09 -25.87
CA LYS A 9 26.58 -10.39 -26.36
C LYS A 9 26.76 -9.02 -25.71
N ALA A 10 25.65 -8.34 -25.37
CA ALA A 10 25.68 -7.06 -24.66
C ALA A 10 26.05 -7.22 -23.17
N ALA A 11 25.61 -8.31 -22.52
CA ALA A 11 25.98 -8.60 -21.12
C ALA A 11 27.46 -8.97 -20.95
N LEU A 12 28.08 -9.62 -21.95
CA LEU A 12 29.51 -9.94 -21.94
C LEU A 12 30.39 -8.72 -22.27
N ALA A 13 29.90 -7.77 -23.07
CA ALA A 13 30.61 -6.52 -23.34
C ALA A 13 30.67 -5.59 -22.12
N ALA A 14 29.62 -5.61 -21.28
CA ALA A 14 29.56 -4.82 -20.04
C ALA A 14 30.40 -5.40 -18.88
N GLN A 15 30.90 -6.64 -19.00
CA GLN A 15 31.77 -7.28 -18.00
C GLN A 15 33.27 -7.19 -18.35
N ALA A 16 33.62 -6.60 -19.51
CA ALA A 16 35.00 -6.52 -19.98
C ALA A 16 35.65 -5.14 -19.79
N GLU A 17 34.96 -4.16 -19.20
CA GLU A 17 35.49 -2.80 -18.99
C GLU A 17 36.05 -2.53 -17.59
N ASP A 18 36.13 -3.53 -16.70
CA ASP A 18 36.72 -3.36 -15.37
C ASP A 18 37.84 -4.37 -15.11
N SER A 19 38.92 -4.27 -15.87
CA SER A 19 40.25 -4.78 -15.51
C SER A 19 41.25 -4.55 -16.62
N ASP A 20 41.91 -3.39 -16.64
CA ASP A 20 43.38 -3.35 -16.76
C ASP A 20 43.88 -1.91 -16.62
N VAL A 21 44.65 -1.60 -15.56
CA VAL A 21 45.87 -0.79 -15.70
C VAL A 21 46.81 -1.13 -14.54
N THR A 22 47.84 -1.94 -14.81
CA THR A 22 49.06 -2.00 -13.98
C THR A 22 50.26 -1.49 -14.77
N ALA A 23 50.85 -0.39 -14.27
CA ALA A 23 52.24 0.08 -14.34
C ALA A 23 53.11 -0.08 -15.63
N THR A 24 53.63 1.03 -16.18
CA THR A 24 55.01 1.56 -15.94
C THR A 24 55.42 2.71 -16.92
N SER A 25 56.10 3.74 -16.37
CA SER A 25 57.22 4.56 -16.94
C SER A 25 57.01 5.33 -18.27
N ASN A 26 57.41 6.59 -18.53
CA ASN A 26 58.32 7.59 -17.97
C ASN A 26 58.04 8.94 -18.69
N GLY A 27 58.34 10.11 -18.09
CA GLY A 27 58.55 11.36 -18.86
C GLY A 27 58.04 12.68 -18.28
N THR A 28 58.87 13.30 -17.43
CA THR A 28 59.03 14.75 -17.12
C THR A 28 58.21 15.79 -17.93
N THR A 29 57.40 16.62 -17.26
CA THR A 29 57.72 18.02 -16.85
C THR A 29 56.47 18.85 -16.48
N ARG A 30 56.73 19.81 -15.57
CA ARG A 30 56.08 21.12 -15.37
C ARG A 30 55.27 21.29 -14.07
N LYS A 31 55.88 22.00 -13.13
CA LYS A 31 55.29 22.50 -11.87
C LYS A 31 54.18 23.54 -12.15
N SER A 32 53.05 23.40 -11.47
CA SER A 32 52.07 24.47 -11.17
C SER A 32 51.24 24.07 -9.93
N PRO A 33 50.57 25.02 -9.25
CA PRO A 33 50.81 25.40 -7.87
C PRO A 33 50.12 24.50 -6.83
N ARG A 34 50.61 24.62 -5.60
CA ARG A 34 50.22 23.92 -4.36
C ARG A 34 48.69 23.88 -4.19
N LYS A 35 48.09 22.72 -4.46
CA LYS A 35 46.67 22.43 -4.13
C LYS A 35 46.56 22.37 -2.60
N SER A 36 45.73 23.24 -2.03
CA SER A 36 45.35 23.18 -0.63
C SER A 36 44.83 21.78 -0.31
N ARG A 37 45.36 21.18 0.76
CA ARG A 37 44.93 19.89 1.27
C ARG A 37 43.51 20.08 1.79
N SER A 38 42.50 19.62 1.05
CA SER A 38 41.14 19.53 1.58
C SER A 38 41.18 18.66 2.85
N PRO A 39 40.43 19.00 3.90
CA PRO A 39 40.31 18.12 5.06
C PRO A 39 39.77 16.76 4.61
N SER A 40 40.24 15.70 5.25
CA SER A 40 39.68 14.35 5.18
C SER A 40 38.15 14.38 5.34
N PRO A 41 37.39 13.46 4.72
CA PRO A 41 35.95 13.42 4.90
C PRO A 41 35.70 13.18 6.39
N ASP A 42 35.10 14.19 7.02
CA ASP A 42 34.60 14.06 8.37
C ASP A 42 33.69 12.83 8.43
N VAL A 43 33.67 12.19 9.60
CA VAL A 43 32.68 11.18 9.95
C VAL A 43 31.33 11.89 9.97
N GLU A 44 30.75 12.15 8.80
CA GLU A 44 29.35 12.45 8.67
C GLU A 44 28.64 11.25 9.29
N ALA A 45 28.00 11.49 10.44
CA ALA A 45 27.16 10.50 11.08
C ALA A 45 26.15 10.06 10.02
N ARG A 46 26.36 8.87 9.43
CA ARG A 46 25.52 8.34 8.35
C ARG A 46 24.08 8.39 8.83
N GLU A 47 23.28 9.28 8.26
CA GLU A 47 21.87 9.40 8.62
C GLU A 47 21.16 8.10 8.25
N ASN A 48 20.74 7.36 9.27
CA ASN A 48 20.03 6.10 9.07
C ASN A 48 18.55 6.41 8.87
N VAL A 49 18.14 6.57 7.62
CA VAL A 49 16.73 6.81 7.21
C VAL A 49 15.77 5.79 7.86
N PHE A 50 16.19 4.53 8.02
CA PHE A 50 15.39 3.49 8.68
C PHE A 50 15.03 3.78 10.14
N LEU A 51 15.85 4.55 10.84
CA LEU A 51 15.67 4.88 12.27
C LEU A 51 15.00 6.25 12.48
N PHE A 52 14.50 6.88 11.41
CA PHE A 52 13.73 8.11 11.54
C PHE A 52 12.46 7.85 12.34
N ILE A 53 12.08 8.83 13.17
CA ILE A 53 10.90 8.76 14.05
C ILE A 53 9.64 8.33 13.29
N PRO A 54 9.28 8.91 12.12
CA PRO A 54 8.12 8.45 11.36
C PRO A 54 8.21 6.97 10.93
N ASN A 55 9.39 6.48 10.57
CA ASN A 55 9.57 5.09 10.14
C ASN A 55 9.48 4.12 11.31
N LEU A 56 9.94 4.52 12.51
CA LEU A 56 9.76 3.74 13.72
C LEU A 56 8.27 3.62 14.11
N ILE A 57 7.50 4.70 13.94
CA ILE A 57 6.04 4.66 14.09
C ILE A 57 5.42 3.71 13.05
N GLY A 58 5.87 3.77 11.80
CA GLY A 58 5.48 2.83 10.74
C GLY A 58 5.74 1.36 11.12
N TYR A 59 6.89 1.03 11.71
CA TYR A 59 7.16 -0.33 12.19
C TYR A 59 6.26 -0.73 13.37
N ALA A 60 5.96 0.19 14.29
CA ALA A 60 4.99 -0.05 15.35
C ALA A 60 3.59 -0.34 14.79
N ARG A 61 3.18 0.36 13.72
CA ARG A 61 1.92 0.08 13.00
C ARG A 61 1.89 -1.32 12.41
N VAL A 62 2.97 -1.73 11.73
CA VAL A 62 3.09 -3.11 11.21
C VAL A 62 2.92 -4.14 12.33
N PHE A 63 3.58 -3.93 13.48
CA PHE A 63 3.43 -4.81 14.64
C PHE A 63 2.00 -4.83 15.18
N LEU A 64 1.35 -3.67 15.33
CA LEU A 64 -0.04 -3.57 15.78
C LEU A 64 -1.02 -4.23 14.80
N THR A 65 -0.78 -4.14 13.50
CA THR A 65 -1.55 -4.85 12.48
C THR A 65 -1.36 -6.36 12.62
N ILE A 66 -0.14 -6.86 12.82
CA ILE A 66 0.09 -8.30 13.05
C ILE A 66 -0.62 -8.77 14.33
N ALA A 67 -0.53 -7.97 15.41
CA ALA A 67 -1.24 -8.26 16.65
C ALA A 67 -2.76 -8.25 16.47
N SER A 68 -3.31 -7.30 15.71
CA SER A 68 -4.75 -7.27 15.43
C SER A 68 -5.19 -8.50 14.63
N LEU A 69 -4.41 -8.93 13.62
CA LEU A 69 -4.66 -10.15 12.85
C LEU A 69 -4.62 -11.41 13.71
N TYR A 70 -3.73 -11.48 14.70
CA TYR A 70 -3.69 -12.59 15.65
C TYR A 70 -4.97 -12.69 16.49
N TYR A 71 -5.49 -11.56 16.97
CA TYR A 71 -6.73 -11.51 17.76
C TYR A 71 -8.01 -11.54 16.91
N MET A 72 -7.90 -11.29 15.60
CA MET A 72 -9.00 -11.16 14.65
C MET A 72 -10.04 -12.30 14.69
N PRO A 73 -9.68 -13.60 14.75
CA PRO A 73 -10.69 -14.67 14.77
C PRO A 73 -11.46 -14.79 16.09
N LEU A 74 -10.86 -14.42 17.23
CA LEU A 74 -11.36 -14.83 18.56
C LEU A 74 -11.80 -13.65 19.43
N HIS A 75 -11.15 -12.50 19.34
CA HIS A 75 -11.36 -11.36 20.24
C HIS A 75 -11.68 -10.08 19.45
N PRO A 76 -12.93 -9.90 18.99
CA PRO A 76 -13.30 -8.80 18.10
C PRO A 76 -13.10 -7.41 18.70
N ARG A 77 -13.31 -7.24 20.01
CA ARG A 77 -13.08 -5.95 20.69
C ARG A 77 -11.60 -5.57 20.69
N THR A 78 -10.72 -6.52 21.05
CA THR A 78 -9.27 -6.31 21.08
C THR A 78 -8.71 -6.09 19.68
N CYS A 79 -9.17 -6.88 18.69
CA CYS A 79 -8.79 -6.71 17.29
C CYS A 79 -9.16 -5.31 16.78
N SER A 80 -10.42 -4.88 16.95
CA SER A 80 -10.85 -3.56 16.50
C SER A 80 -10.11 -2.44 17.21
N LEU A 81 -9.82 -2.56 18.50
CA LEU A 81 -9.01 -1.57 19.24
C LEU A 81 -7.59 -1.45 18.65
N LEU A 82 -6.88 -2.58 18.52
CA LEU A 82 -5.51 -2.59 17.99
C LEU A 82 -5.46 -2.08 16.54
N TYR A 83 -6.44 -2.46 15.72
CA TYR A 83 -6.61 -1.98 14.36
C TYR A 83 -6.83 -0.46 14.32
N SER A 84 -7.79 0.06 15.13
CA SER A 84 -8.07 1.50 15.19
C SER A 84 -6.86 2.31 15.68
N VAL A 85 -6.09 1.79 16.64
CA VAL A 85 -4.84 2.42 17.09
C VAL A 85 -3.80 2.45 15.96
N SER A 86 -3.66 1.35 15.21
CA SER A 86 -2.77 1.31 14.04
C SER A 86 -3.15 2.35 12.98
N CYS A 87 -4.45 2.49 12.68
CA CYS A 87 -4.97 3.51 11.78
C CYS A 87 -4.80 4.95 12.31
N LEU A 88 -4.79 5.17 13.63
CA LEU A 88 -4.56 6.50 14.19
C LEU A 88 -3.08 6.90 14.12
N LEU A 89 -2.18 5.92 14.32
CA LEU A 89 -0.74 6.13 14.21
C LEU A 89 -0.30 6.52 12.78
N ASP A 90 -1.07 6.18 11.76
CA ASP A 90 -0.93 6.66 10.37
C ASP A 90 -0.84 8.19 10.28
N ALA A 91 -1.81 8.88 10.84
CA ALA A 91 -1.81 10.34 10.83
C ALA A 91 -0.65 10.92 11.63
N LEU A 92 -0.21 10.20 12.67
CA LEU A 92 0.87 10.60 13.55
C LEU A 92 2.24 10.43 12.91
N ASP A 93 2.49 9.39 12.12
CA ASP A 93 3.77 9.23 11.41
C ASP A 93 3.95 10.34 10.35
N GLY A 94 2.90 10.68 9.60
CA GLY A 94 2.94 11.77 8.63
C GLY A 94 3.06 13.13 9.30
N TYR A 95 2.46 13.32 10.48
CA TYR A 95 2.66 14.51 11.30
C TYR A 95 4.11 14.62 11.79
N ALA A 96 4.66 13.54 12.35
CA ALA A 96 6.04 13.48 12.84
C ALA A 96 7.05 13.71 11.70
N ALA A 97 6.82 13.14 10.51
CA ALA A 97 7.68 13.34 9.34
C ALA A 97 7.78 14.80 8.92
N ARG A 98 6.70 15.57 9.06
CA ARG A 98 6.65 17.00 8.72
C ARG A 98 7.23 17.87 9.84
N TYR A 99 6.91 17.54 11.09
CA TYR A 99 7.39 18.29 12.25
C TYR A 99 8.90 18.15 12.44
N CYS A 100 9.43 16.93 12.30
CA CYS A 100 10.86 16.63 12.44
C CYS A 100 11.65 16.85 11.15
N ASN A 101 11.01 17.30 10.06
CA ASN A 101 11.62 17.43 8.72
C ASN A 101 12.32 16.14 8.23
N GLN A 102 11.76 14.98 8.57
CA GLN A 102 12.27 13.63 8.28
C GLN A 102 11.43 12.91 7.20
N SER A 103 10.87 13.67 6.27
CA SER A 103 10.05 13.12 5.18
C SER A 103 10.93 12.43 4.15
N THR A 104 10.68 11.15 3.88
CA THR A 104 11.49 10.32 2.97
C THR A 104 10.63 9.54 2.00
N THR A 105 11.16 9.21 0.82
CA THR A 105 10.47 8.35 -0.17
C THR A 105 10.22 6.95 0.38
N PHE A 106 11.17 6.41 1.14
CA PHE A 106 11.01 5.13 1.84
C PHE A 106 9.83 5.18 2.83
N GLY A 107 9.77 6.20 3.69
CA GLY A 107 8.69 6.35 4.66
C GLY A 107 7.32 6.48 4.00
N ALA A 108 7.22 7.26 2.92
CA ALA A 108 5.97 7.40 2.16
C ALA A 108 5.50 6.08 1.51
N VAL A 109 6.43 5.25 1.02
CA VAL A 109 6.08 3.93 0.47
C VAL A 109 5.74 2.95 1.59
N LEU A 110 6.47 2.95 2.70
CA LEU A 110 6.21 2.11 3.86
C LEU A 110 4.81 2.37 4.44
N ASP A 111 4.46 3.63 4.62
CA ASP A 111 3.14 4.11 5.03
C ASP A 111 2.04 3.56 4.11
N MET A 112 2.15 3.88 2.81
CA MET A 112 1.20 3.44 1.79
C MET A 112 1.04 1.91 1.78
N VAL A 113 2.13 1.14 1.80
CA VAL A 113 2.07 -0.33 1.76
C VAL A 113 1.41 -0.88 3.02
N THR A 114 1.75 -0.33 4.20
CA THR A 114 1.21 -0.78 5.49
C THR A 114 -0.30 -0.60 5.56
N ASP A 115 -0.82 0.53 5.07
CA ASP A 115 -2.26 0.77 4.94
C ASP A 115 -2.95 -0.33 4.12
N ARG A 116 -2.45 -0.53 2.90
CA ARG A 116 -3.08 -1.45 1.95
C ARG A 116 -3.04 -2.88 2.45
N CYS A 117 -1.92 -3.30 3.03
CA CYS A 117 -1.80 -4.62 3.64
C CYS A 117 -2.80 -4.78 4.81
N THR A 118 -2.92 -3.77 5.67
CA THR A 118 -3.82 -3.80 6.83
C THR A 118 -5.28 -3.98 6.40
N THR A 119 -5.77 -3.13 5.48
CA THR A 119 -7.15 -3.22 4.97
C THR A 119 -7.36 -4.51 4.15
N ALA A 120 -6.38 -4.94 3.35
CA ALA A 120 -6.50 -6.17 2.57
C ALA A 120 -6.64 -7.40 3.46
N CYS A 121 -5.85 -7.53 4.54
CA CYS A 121 -5.97 -8.63 5.47
C CYS A 121 -7.35 -8.66 6.15
N LEU A 122 -7.89 -7.50 6.53
CA LEU A 122 -9.26 -7.40 7.07
C LEU A 122 -10.31 -7.85 6.04
N LEU A 123 -10.18 -7.43 4.78
CA LEU A 123 -11.09 -7.82 3.71
C LEU A 123 -11.01 -9.31 3.35
N VAL A 124 -9.82 -9.91 3.43
CA VAL A 124 -9.64 -11.36 3.27
C VAL A 124 -10.38 -12.11 4.38
N PHE A 125 -10.27 -11.66 5.63
CA PHE A 125 -11.06 -12.23 6.72
C PHE A 125 -12.56 -12.08 6.47
N LEU A 126 -13.03 -10.90 6.05
CA LEU A 126 -14.43 -10.67 5.70
C LEU A 126 -14.92 -11.57 4.54
N SER A 127 -14.07 -11.81 3.55
CA SER A 127 -14.34 -12.76 2.45
C SER A 127 -14.54 -14.19 2.95
N SER A 128 -13.82 -14.60 3.99
CA SER A 128 -13.99 -15.92 4.63
C SER A 128 -15.23 -15.98 5.53
N ALA A 129 -15.54 -14.87 6.22
CA ALA A 129 -16.68 -14.74 7.11
C ALA A 129 -18.02 -14.62 6.35
N TRP A 130 -18.01 -14.09 5.13
CA TRP A 130 -19.19 -13.92 4.29
C TRP A 130 -18.95 -14.49 2.88
N PRO A 131 -18.89 -15.82 2.70
CA PRO A 131 -18.51 -16.44 1.43
C PRO A 131 -19.37 -16.03 0.23
N ARG A 132 -20.66 -15.73 0.46
CA ARG A 132 -21.61 -15.26 -0.57
C ARG A 132 -21.18 -13.94 -1.21
N TRP A 133 -20.49 -13.08 -0.44
CA TRP A 133 -20.04 -11.75 -0.87
C TRP A 133 -18.52 -11.71 -1.12
N SER A 134 -17.84 -12.86 -1.10
CA SER A 134 -16.38 -12.99 -1.29
C SER A 134 -15.88 -12.30 -2.56
N ILE A 135 -16.62 -12.41 -3.67
CA ILE A 135 -16.29 -11.77 -4.95
C ILE A 135 -16.22 -10.24 -4.80
N ILE A 136 -17.10 -9.63 -3.99
CA ILE A 136 -17.07 -8.18 -3.75
C ILE A 136 -15.79 -7.81 -2.99
N PHE A 137 -15.47 -8.51 -1.90
CA PHE A 137 -14.27 -8.23 -1.11
C PHE A 137 -12.98 -8.43 -1.92
N GLN A 138 -12.89 -9.50 -2.71
CA GLN A 138 -11.77 -9.74 -3.61
C GLN A 138 -11.63 -8.65 -4.68
N SER A 139 -12.76 -8.17 -5.22
CA SER A 139 -12.78 -7.07 -6.18
C SER A 139 -12.34 -5.75 -5.54
N LEU A 140 -12.75 -5.48 -4.29
CA LEU A 140 -12.32 -4.30 -3.52
C LEU A 140 -10.82 -4.31 -3.27
N ILE A 141 -10.26 -5.44 -2.81
CA ILE A 141 -8.81 -5.62 -2.64
C ILE A 141 -8.07 -5.36 -3.96
N SER A 142 -8.56 -5.97 -5.04
CA SER A 142 -7.94 -5.84 -6.36
C SER A 142 -7.96 -4.41 -6.88
N LEU A 143 -9.10 -3.72 -6.73
CA LEU A 143 -9.28 -2.33 -7.13
C LEU A 143 -8.36 -1.39 -6.33
N ASP A 144 -8.30 -1.58 -5.01
CA ASP A 144 -7.51 -0.74 -4.13
C ASP A 144 -6.01 -0.89 -4.43
N LEU A 145 -5.50 -2.13 -4.52
CA LEU A 145 -4.11 -2.40 -4.91
C LEU A 145 -3.79 -1.88 -6.32
N ALA A 146 -4.63 -2.16 -7.32
CA ALA A 146 -4.37 -1.74 -8.69
C ALA A 146 -4.37 -0.21 -8.83
N SER A 147 -5.35 0.48 -8.22
CA SER A 147 -5.46 1.94 -8.31
C SER A 147 -4.28 2.66 -7.66
N HIS A 148 -3.86 2.22 -6.47
CA HIS A 148 -2.70 2.79 -5.78
C HIS A 148 -1.39 2.45 -6.49
N TYR A 149 -1.20 1.19 -6.91
CA TYR A 149 0.02 0.78 -7.60
C TYR A 149 0.21 1.52 -8.94
N MET A 150 -0.85 1.60 -9.75
CA MET A 150 -0.81 2.36 -11.00
C MET A 150 -0.55 3.84 -10.76
N HIS A 151 -1.18 4.45 -9.74
CA HIS A 151 -0.97 5.85 -9.42
C HIS A 151 0.44 6.16 -8.92
N MET A 152 0.98 5.32 -8.03
CA MET A 152 2.35 5.43 -7.54
C MET A 152 3.34 5.30 -8.70
N TYR A 153 3.21 4.26 -9.53
CA TYR A 153 4.09 4.04 -10.66
C TYR A 153 4.03 5.16 -11.70
N ALA A 154 2.81 5.66 -12.00
CA ALA A 154 2.63 6.83 -12.86
C ALA A 154 3.36 8.05 -12.29
N THR A 155 3.19 8.33 -11.01
CA THR A 155 3.82 9.50 -10.35
C THR A 155 5.35 9.40 -10.35
N LEU A 156 5.91 8.22 -10.06
CA LEU A 156 7.37 8.02 -10.07
C LEU A 156 7.95 8.06 -11.50
N SER A 157 7.28 7.45 -12.47
CA SER A 157 7.77 7.36 -13.85
C SER A 157 7.61 8.66 -14.63
N MET A 158 6.55 9.41 -14.34
CA MET A 158 6.19 10.64 -15.06
C MET A 158 6.60 11.92 -14.31
N GLY A 159 6.80 11.86 -12.99
CA GLY A 159 7.15 13.00 -12.15
C GLY A 159 8.49 13.66 -12.51
N GLY A 160 9.43 12.91 -13.10
CA GLY A 160 10.69 13.45 -13.64
C GLY A 160 10.59 14.01 -15.07
N SER A 161 9.49 13.78 -15.79
CA SER A 161 9.40 14.03 -17.25
C SER A 161 8.92 15.44 -17.64
N GLY A 162 8.97 16.43 -16.74
CA GLY A 162 8.72 17.85 -17.05
C GLY A 162 7.33 18.20 -17.62
N GLN A 163 6.42 17.23 -17.78
CA GLN A 163 5.05 17.45 -18.23
C GLN A 163 4.17 17.84 -17.04
N SER A 164 4.48 19.01 -16.51
CA SER A 164 3.73 19.68 -15.46
C SER A 164 2.37 20.14 -16.02
N HIS A 165 1.28 19.57 -15.49
CA HIS A 165 0.05 20.28 -15.14
C HIS A 165 -0.67 21.13 -16.20
N LYS A 166 -0.88 20.67 -17.44
CA LYS A 166 -1.64 21.48 -18.42
C LYS A 166 -2.94 20.91 -19.00
N ASN A 167 -3.32 19.65 -18.77
CA ASN A 167 -4.55 19.12 -19.39
C ASN A 167 -5.45 18.26 -18.46
N VAL A 168 -5.21 18.21 -17.15
CA VAL A 168 -6.00 17.34 -16.23
C VAL A 168 -6.89 18.15 -15.27
N GLU A 169 -6.80 19.48 -15.28
CA GLU A 169 -7.52 20.35 -14.34
C GLU A 169 -8.96 20.68 -14.74
N ALA A 170 -9.35 20.49 -16.00
CA ALA A 170 -10.62 21.05 -16.51
C ALA A 170 -11.89 20.21 -16.25
N THR A 171 -11.81 19.08 -15.55
CA THR A 171 -13.00 18.23 -15.30
C THR A 171 -12.94 17.55 -13.94
N ARG A 172 -12.80 18.35 -12.88
CA ARG A 172 -12.87 17.85 -11.51
C ARG A 172 -14.24 18.22 -10.92
N SER A 173 -15.04 17.21 -10.57
CA SER A 173 -16.21 17.43 -9.73
C SER A 173 -15.75 18.03 -8.40
N TRP A 174 -16.54 18.95 -7.82
CA TRP A 174 -16.20 19.66 -6.57
C TRP A 174 -15.78 18.70 -5.45
N ILE A 175 -16.46 17.56 -5.34
CA ILE A 175 -16.15 16.51 -4.35
C ILE A 175 -14.74 15.91 -4.54
N LEU A 176 -14.33 15.70 -5.78
CA LEU A 176 -13.01 15.16 -6.11
C LEU A 176 -11.94 16.24 -5.94
N TYR A 177 -12.26 17.53 -6.05
CA TYR A 177 -11.32 18.60 -5.71
C TYR A 177 -11.06 18.63 -4.20
N GLN A 178 -12.13 18.63 -3.40
CA GLN A 178 -12.04 18.66 -1.94
C GLN A 178 -11.26 17.47 -1.38
N TYR A 179 -11.49 16.26 -1.90
CA TYR A 179 -10.81 15.04 -1.47
C TYR A 179 -9.28 15.11 -1.57
N TYR A 180 -8.75 15.75 -2.62
CA TYR A 180 -7.30 15.82 -2.83
C TYR A 180 -6.65 17.10 -2.31
N HIS A 181 -7.43 18.17 -2.10
CA HIS A 181 -6.90 19.45 -1.64
C HIS A 181 -6.94 19.60 -0.11
N SER A 182 -7.96 19.05 0.54
CA SER A 182 -8.12 19.15 1.99
C SER A 182 -7.63 17.90 2.71
N LYS A 183 -6.55 18.03 3.49
CA LYS A 183 -5.99 16.95 4.32
C LYS A 183 -7.02 16.40 5.32
N THR A 184 -7.85 17.29 5.87
CA THR A 184 -8.91 16.90 6.82
C THR A 184 -9.97 16.05 6.14
N VAL A 185 -10.40 16.42 4.92
CA VAL A 185 -11.38 15.63 4.16
C VAL A 185 -10.79 14.27 3.79
N LEU A 186 -9.53 14.23 3.35
CA LEU A 186 -8.83 12.98 3.04
C LEU A 186 -8.79 12.05 4.26
N PHE A 187 -8.36 12.57 5.41
CA PHE A 187 -8.30 11.80 6.65
C PHE A 187 -9.68 11.29 7.08
N ILE A 188 -10.71 12.15 7.09
CA ILE A 188 -12.08 11.75 7.44
C ILE A 188 -12.60 10.67 6.49
N CYS A 189 -12.38 10.82 5.18
CA CYS A 189 -12.79 9.82 4.20
C CYS A 189 -12.08 8.48 4.40
N CYS A 190 -10.78 8.48 4.66
CA CYS A 190 -10.03 7.26 4.96
C CYS A 190 -10.49 6.64 6.29
N ALA A 191 -10.63 7.43 7.35
CA ALA A 191 -11.10 6.96 8.65
C ALA A 191 -12.51 6.36 8.58
N LEU A 192 -13.44 6.98 7.85
CA LEU A 192 -14.79 6.45 7.66
C LEU A 192 -14.79 5.20 6.77
N ASN A 193 -13.91 5.11 5.77
CA ASN A 193 -13.75 3.89 4.98
C ASN A 193 -13.26 2.71 5.84
N GLU A 194 -12.23 2.92 6.67
CA GLU A 194 -11.76 1.90 7.61
C GLU A 194 -12.84 1.56 8.64
N LEU A 195 -13.56 2.56 9.14
CA LEU A 195 -14.65 2.38 10.08
C LEU A 195 -15.80 1.52 9.49
N PHE A 196 -16.07 1.64 8.19
CA PHE A 196 -17.03 0.76 7.50
C PHE A 196 -16.60 -0.70 7.54
N PHE A 197 -15.34 -0.99 7.23
CA PHE A 197 -14.83 -2.36 7.27
C PHE A 197 -14.73 -2.92 8.69
N ILE A 198 -14.39 -2.08 9.68
CA ILE A 198 -14.47 -2.45 11.10
C ILE A 198 -15.92 -2.74 11.49
N GLY A 199 -16.89 -1.95 11.02
CA GLY A 199 -18.32 -2.18 11.23
C GLY A 199 -18.79 -3.53 10.68
N LEU A 200 -18.43 -3.85 9.43
CA LEU A 200 -18.69 -5.16 8.81
C LEU A 200 -18.01 -6.30 9.56
N TYR A 201 -16.78 -6.08 10.04
CA TYR A 201 -16.04 -7.04 10.84
C TYR A 201 -16.78 -7.33 12.14
N LEU A 202 -17.20 -6.31 12.88
CA LEU A 202 -17.97 -6.46 14.11
C LEU A 202 -19.33 -7.15 13.85
N LEU A 203 -20.02 -6.81 12.76
CA LEU A 203 -21.26 -7.46 12.35
C LEU A 203 -21.08 -8.98 12.11
N SER A 204 -19.90 -9.40 11.65
CA SER A 204 -19.59 -10.83 11.48
C SER A 204 -19.55 -11.62 12.79
N PHE A 205 -19.49 -10.95 13.95
CA PHE A 205 -19.58 -11.55 15.29
C PHE A 205 -20.94 -11.32 15.97
N SER A 206 -21.78 -10.46 15.39
CA SER A 206 -23.12 -10.13 15.88
C SER A 206 -24.23 -10.90 15.16
N SER A 207 -23.96 -11.55 14.02
CA SER A 207 -24.97 -12.30 13.29
C SER A 207 -25.47 -13.51 14.10
N PRO A 208 -26.78 -13.60 14.41
CA PRO A 208 -27.38 -14.78 15.04
C PRO A 208 -27.57 -15.94 14.06
N ILE A 209 -27.44 -15.68 12.75
CA ILE A 209 -27.66 -16.67 11.70
C ILE A 209 -26.36 -17.45 11.51
N LEU A 210 -26.30 -18.65 12.08
CA LEU A 210 -25.33 -19.67 11.66
C LEU A 210 -25.55 -19.94 10.17
N SER A 211 -24.46 -20.12 9.41
CA SER A 211 -24.59 -20.57 8.03
C SER A 211 -25.40 -21.89 7.96
N PRO A 212 -26.22 -22.12 6.92
CA PRO A 212 -27.01 -23.35 6.80
C PRO A 212 -26.16 -24.63 6.91
N SER A 213 -24.90 -24.55 6.50
CA SER A 213 -23.90 -25.62 6.60
C SER A 213 -23.56 -26.00 8.05
N LEU A 214 -23.69 -25.08 9.02
CA LEU A 214 -23.49 -25.37 10.45
C LEU A 214 -24.72 -25.94 11.13
N LEU A 215 -25.93 -25.53 10.70
CA LEU A 215 -27.16 -26.22 11.11
C LEU A 215 -27.13 -27.69 10.67
N GLN A 216 -26.51 -27.96 9.51
CA GLN A 216 -26.29 -29.31 8.98
C GLN A 216 -25.12 -30.05 9.67
N ALA A 217 -24.17 -29.32 10.28
CA ALA A 217 -23.05 -29.89 11.04
C ALA A 217 -23.42 -30.34 12.46
N GLN A 218 -24.53 -29.84 12.98
CA GLN A 218 -25.12 -30.25 14.25
C GLN A 218 -25.87 -31.59 14.14
N ASP A 219 -26.00 -32.11 12.91
CA ASP A 219 -26.47 -33.45 12.63
C ASP A 219 -25.40 -34.46 13.05
N PRO A 220 -25.69 -35.40 13.98
CA PRO A 220 -24.72 -36.39 14.45
C PRO A 220 -24.20 -37.34 13.35
N SER A 221 -24.76 -37.28 12.14
CA SER A 221 -24.31 -38.00 10.95
C SER A 221 -23.28 -37.25 10.08
N ALA A 222 -22.92 -36.01 10.44
CA ALA A 222 -22.03 -35.18 9.63
C ALA A 222 -20.57 -35.70 9.61
N PRO A 223 -19.89 -35.67 8.44
CA PRO A 223 -18.53 -36.20 8.32
C PRO A 223 -17.50 -35.41 9.15
N PRO A 224 -16.42 -36.06 9.64
CA PRO A 224 -15.44 -35.48 10.58
C PRO A 224 -14.65 -34.28 10.03
N ALA A 225 -14.81 -33.91 8.76
CA ALA A 225 -14.24 -32.68 8.19
C ALA A 225 -14.81 -31.39 8.82
N LEU A 226 -15.97 -31.47 9.48
CA LEU A 226 -16.53 -30.38 10.29
C LEU A 226 -15.95 -30.30 11.72
N ALA A 227 -15.16 -31.29 12.16
CA ALA A 227 -14.61 -31.39 13.51
C ALA A 227 -13.22 -30.74 13.68
N SER A 228 -12.63 -30.18 12.62
CA SER A 228 -11.38 -29.42 12.76
C SER A 228 -11.63 -28.09 13.51
N PRO A 229 -10.86 -27.76 14.57
CA PRO A 229 -10.94 -26.47 15.25
C PRO A 229 -10.69 -25.26 14.33
N TRP A 230 -10.04 -25.50 13.19
CA TRP A 230 -9.70 -24.50 12.17
C TRP A 230 -10.65 -24.53 10.96
N SER A 231 -11.70 -25.36 11.01
CA SER A 231 -12.75 -25.36 10.00
C SER A 231 -13.48 -24.02 9.99
N ALA A 232 -13.92 -23.57 8.81
CA ALA A 232 -14.74 -22.36 8.67
C ALA A 232 -15.96 -22.40 9.60
N GLY A 233 -16.57 -23.59 9.77
CA GLY A 233 -17.71 -23.80 10.67
C GLY A 233 -17.37 -23.63 12.15
N ALA A 234 -16.25 -24.21 12.61
CA ALA A 234 -15.78 -24.05 14.00
C ALA A 234 -15.45 -22.58 14.32
N LEU A 235 -14.87 -21.87 13.33
CA LEU A 235 -14.59 -20.45 13.45
C LEU A 235 -15.88 -19.62 13.52
N GLU A 236 -16.89 -19.88 12.68
CA GLU A 236 -18.18 -19.20 12.79
C GLU A 236 -18.85 -19.42 14.16
N LEU A 237 -18.81 -20.65 14.68
CA LEU A 237 -19.40 -20.98 15.98
C LEU A 237 -18.67 -20.28 17.13
N ALA A 238 -17.33 -20.18 17.04
CA ALA A 238 -16.52 -19.41 17.97
C ALA A 238 -16.74 -17.89 17.85
N ARG A 239 -17.35 -17.40 16.77
CA ARG A 239 -17.64 -15.96 16.55
C ARG A 239 -19.03 -15.54 16.99
N ALA A 240 -20.00 -16.46 16.99
CA ALA A 240 -21.40 -16.15 17.24
C ALA A 240 -21.65 -15.48 18.61
N ASN A 241 -22.56 -14.50 18.63
CA ASN A 241 -23.09 -13.82 19.83
C ASN A 241 -22.06 -13.14 20.75
N LYS A 242 -20.94 -12.65 20.21
CA LYS A 242 -19.94 -11.94 21.02
C LYS A 242 -20.24 -10.44 21.22
N ILE A 243 -21.03 -9.84 20.33
CA ILE A 243 -21.27 -8.38 20.28
C ILE A 243 -22.73 -8.08 19.92
N ASP A 244 -23.33 -7.07 20.55
CA ASP A 244 -24.64 -6.52 20.20
C ASP A 244 -24.62 -5.96 18.76
N SER A 245 -25.62 -6.33 17.95
CA SER A 245 -25.71 -5.96 16.53
C SER A 245 -26.07 -4.49 16.29
N PHE A 246 -26.63 -3.77 17.27
CA PHE A 246 -27.10 -2.40 17.08
C PHE A 246 -25.99 -1.43 16.66
N TRP A 247 -24.91 -1.35 17.44
CA TRP A 247 -23.80 -0.42 17.17
C TRP A 247 -23.04 -0.72 15.88
N PRO A 248 -22.68 -1.98 15.57
CA PRO A 248 -22.07 -2.32 14.29
C PRO A 248 -22.92 -1.94 13.07
N TRP A 249 -24.26 -2.09 13.16
CA TRP A 249 -25.16 -1.64 12.09
C TRP A 249 -25.17 -0.12 11.92
N VAL A 250 -25.23 0.64 13.02
CA VAL A 250 -25.18 2.11 12.99
C VAL A 250 -23.85 2.58 12.37
N ILE A 251 -22.73 2.03 12.83
CA ILE A 251 -21.38 2.36 12.33
C ILE A 251 -21.30 2.09 10.82
N THR A 252 -21.73 0.91 10.39
CA THR A 252 -21.72 0.50 8.97
C THR A 252 -22.63 1.39 8.14
N GLY A 253 -23.83 1.72 8.62
CA GLY A 253 -24.80 2.56 7.92
C GLY A 253 -24.31 4.00 7.70
N VAL A 254 -23.72 4.61 8.74
CA VAL A 254 -23.21 5.99 8.67
C VAL A 254 -21.98 6.09 7.75
N SER A 255 -21.13 5.07 7.74
CA SER A 255 -19.89 5.06 6.95
C SER A 255 -20.06 4.58 5.50
N ALA A 256 -21.14 3.85 5.20
CA ALA A 256 -21.39 3.28 3.86
C ALA A 256 -21.33 4.29 2.70
N PRO A 257 -21.92 5.50 2.79
CA PRO A 257 -21.84 6.46 1.68
C PRO A 257 -20.40 6.90 1.39
N VAL A 258 -19.58 7.03 2.43
CA VAL A 258 -18.19 7.44 2.30
C VAL A 258 -17.33 6.32 1.75
N MET A 259 -17.58 5.07 2.16
CA MET A 259 -16.96 3.91 1.54
C MET A 259 -17.28 3.86 0.03
N ALA A 260 -18.54 4.01 -0.37
CA ALA A 260 -18.93 4.02 -1.77
C ALA A 260 -18.24 5.14 -2.57
N LEU A 261 -18.18 6.35 -2.00
CA LEU A 261 -17.42 7.46 -2.58
C LEU A 261 -15.93 7.11 -2.72
N LYS A 262 -15.32 6.50 -1.71
CA LYS A 262 -13.91 6.11 -1.74
C LYS A 262 -13.63 5.08 -2.83
N GLN A 263 -14.51 4.10 -3.03
CA GLN A 263 -14.37 3.12 -4.11
C GLN A 263 -14.50 3.76 -5.49
N PHE A 264 -15.45 4.70 -5.65
CA PHE A 264 -15.55 5.49 -6.88
C PHE A 264 -14.27 6.28 -7.17
N ILE A 265 -13.68 6.91 -6.14
CA ILE A 265 -12.41 7.63 -6.27
C ILE A 265 -11.28 6.68 -6.69
N ASN A 266 -11.19 5.48 -6.11
CA ASN A 266 -10.19 4.48 -6.48
C ASN A 266 -10.31 4.08 -7.98
N VAL A 267 -11.53 3.90 -8.51
CA VAL A 267 -11.76 3.67 -9.95
C VAL A 267 -11.28 4.85 -10.79
N VAL A 268 -11.67 6.07 -10.42
CA VAL A 268 -11.27 7.29 -11.15
C VAL A 268 -9.75 7.44 -11.14
N GLN A 269 -9.10 7.17 -10.01
CA GLN A 269 -7.65 7.22 -9.84
C GLN A 269 -6.95 6.19 -10.75
N LEU A 270 -7.45 4.96 -10.79
CA LEU A 270 -6.93 3.91 -11.68
C LEU A 270 -6.99 4.32 -13.15
N VAL A 271 -8.15 4.80 -13.61
CA VAL A 271 -8.36 5.22 -15.01
C VAL A 271 -7.46 6.40 -15.35
N LYS A 272 -7.37 7.41 -14.48
CA LYS A 272 -6.53 8.60 -14.71
C LYS A 272 -5.04 8.26 -14.74
N ALA A 273 -4.57 7.46 -13.79
CA ALA A 273 -3.17 7.00 -13.76
C ALA A 273 -2.81 6.19 -15.01
N SER A 274 -3.72 5.32 -15.47
CA SER A 274 -3.52 4.50 -16.67
C SER A 274 -3.43 5.36 -17.93
N LYS A 275 -4.31 6.36 -18.08
CA LYS A 275 -4.25 7.31 -19.20
C LYS A 275 -2.95 8.12 -19.19
N TRP A 276 -2.54 8.60 -18.02
CA TRP A 276 -1.32 9.40 -17.88
C TRP A 276 -0.06 8.61 -18.26
N LEU A 277 0.03 7.34 -17.87
CA LEU A 277 1.10 6.44 -18.30
C LEU A 277 1.10 6.20 -19.81
N ALA A 278 -0.07 5.94 -20.40
CA ALA A 278 -0.20 5.72 -21.84
C ALA A 278 0.21 6.96 -22.65
N GLU A 279 -0.17 8.16 -22.21
CA GLU A 279 0.27 9.43 -22.80
C GLU A 279 1.79 9.62 -22.72
N GLY A 280 2.38 9.28 -21.57
CA GLY A 280 3.84 9.30 -21.38
C GLY A 280 4.59 8.36 -22.31
N ASP A 281 4.05 7.16 -22.53
CA ASP A 281 4.63 6.18 -23.46
C ASP A 281 4.52 6.63 -24.91
N LEU A 282 3.39 7.23 -25.31
CA LEU A 282 3.23 7.83 -26.64
C LEU A 282 4.22 8.97 -26.85
N ALA A 283 4.41 9.84 -25.86
CA ALA A 283 5.36 10.95 -25.92
C ALA A 283 6.81 10.45 -26.06
N ARG A 284 7.22 9.45 -25.27
CA ARG A 284 8.56 8.83 -25.37
C ARG A 284 8.79 8.17 -26.73
N ARG A 285 7.78 7.46 -27.26
CA ARG A 285 7.85 6.87 -28.61
C ARG A 285 7.97 7.93 -29.70
N LYS A 286 7.27 9.06 -29.57
CA LYS A 286 7.37 10.18 -30.52
C LYS A 286 8.75 10.85 -30.46
N ALA A 287 9.31 11.05 -29.26
CA ALA A 287 10.66 11.60 -29.10
C ALA A 287 11.73 10.69 -29.73
N ALA A 288 11.63 9.38 -29.49
CA ALA A 288 12.53 8.38 -30.08
C ALA A 288 12.43 8.33 -31.62
N ARG A 289 11.22 8.44 -32.18
CA ARG A 289 11.01 8.54 -33.63
C ARG A 289 11.61 9.80 -34.25
N ASN A 290 11.60 10.91 -33.50
CA ASN A 290 12.09 12.20 -33.97
C ASN A 290 13.60 12.40 -33.74
N GLY A 291 14.35 11.35 -33.37
CA GLY A 291 15.80 11.40 -33.16
C GLY A 291 16.25 12.30 -32.01
N LYS A 292 15.33 12.74 -31.15
CA LYS A 292 15.67 13.47 -29.93
C LYS A 292 15.92 12.46 -28.83
N THR A 293 17.16 12.02 -28.71
CA THR A 293 17.66 11.42 -27.47
C THR A 293 17.59 12.51 -26.40
N LEU A 294 16.69 12.34 -25.42
CA LEU A 294 16.67 13.16 -24.21
C LEU A 294 17.83 12.75 -23.30
#